data_AF-A0A7M3BJ70-F1
#
_entry.id   AF-A0A7M3BJ70-F1
#
_cell.length_a   1.000
_cell.length_b   1.000
_cell.length_c   1.000
_cell.angle_alpha   90.00
_cell.angle_beta   90.00
_cell.angle_gamma   90.00
#
_symmetry.space_group_name_H-M   'P 1'
#
loop_
_entity.id
_entity.type
_entity.pdbx_description
1 polymer ?
#
loop_
_entity_poly.entity_id
_entity_poly.type
_entity_poly.pdbx_seq_one_letter_code
_entity_poly.pdbx_strand_id
1 'polypeptide(L)' 'YDNKPEPHPRNLSLGQWWADVIQIPCIVMAGSDLASVEAVATTGAEFVALSSAVFADGVDPKMAVASANVLLDE' A
#
# COMPACT_ATOMS: atom_id res chain seq x y z
N TYR A 1 20.33 -18.16 -18.59
CA TYR A 1 18.86 -18.28 -18.60
C TYR A 1 18.47 -19.47 -17.78
N ASP A 2 17.35 -19.36 -17.06
CA ASP A 2 16.80 -20.47 -16.30
C ASP A 2 16.17 -21.45 -17.28
N ASN A 3 16.78 -22.63 -17.42
CA ASN A 3 16.49 -23.59 -18.50
C ASN A 3 16.14 -24.98 -17.94
N LYS A 4 15.95 -25.11 -16.62
CA LYS A 4 15.60 -26.37 -15.97
C LYS A 4 14.14 -26.37 -15.54
N PRO A 5 13.48 -27.54 -15.46
CA PRO A 5 12.13 -27.65 -14.93
C PRO A 5 12.01 -27.19 -13.48
N GLU A 6 13.06 -27.42 -12.67
CA GLU A 6 13.08 -27.07 -11.25
C GLU A 6 13.66 -25.67 -11.00
N PRO A 7 13.16 -24.93 -9.99
CA PRO A 7 13.73 -23.64 -9.59
C PRO A 7 15.18 -23.75 -9.15
N HIS A 8 16.00 -22.77 -9.53
CA HIS A 8 17.39 -22.72 -9.06
C HIS A 8 17.44 -22.68 -7.51
N PRO A 9 18.14 -23.60 -6.84
CA PRO A 9 18.13 -23.70 -5.37
C PRO A 9 18.47 -22.39 -4.63
N ARG A 10 19.41 -21.60 -5.18
CA ARG A 10 19.74 -20.27 -4.66
C ARG A 10 18.54 -19.31 -4.59
N ASN A 11 17.63 -19.35 -5.57
CA ASN A 11 16.45 -18.50 -5.59
C ASN A 11 15.46 -18.91 -4.50
N LEU A 12 15.34 -20.22 -4.24
CA LEU A 12 14.53 -20.73 -3.13
C LEU A 12 15.08 -20.28 -1.78
N SER A 13 16.40 -20.41 -1.57
CA SER A 13 17.04 -19.94 -0.33
C SER A 13 16.90 -18.42 -0.13
N LEU A 14 17.05 -17.62 -1.20
CA LEU A 14 16.83 -16.18 -1.14
C LEU A 14 15.38 -15.82 -0.85
N GLY A 15 14.42 -16.50 -1.49
CA GLY A 15 12.99 -16.30 -1.26
C GLY A 15 12.58 -16.62 0.17
N GLN A 16 13.07 -17.73 0.72
CA GLN A 16 12.82 -18.09 2.12
C GLN A 16 13.39 -17.04 3.08
N TRP A 17 14.66 -16.66 2.89
CA TRP A 17 15.27 -15.61 3.71
C TRP A 17 14.50 -14.30 3.63
N TRP A 18 14.09 -13.87 2.43
CA TRP A 18 13.28 -12.66 2.24
C TRP A 18 11.93 -12.74 2.97
N ALA A 19 11.26 -13.89 2.94
CA ALA A 19 10.00 -14.10 3.63
C ALA A 19 10.15 -14.05 5.16
N ASP A 20 11.29 -14.46 5.70
CA ASP A 20 11.55 -14.46 7.14
C ASP A 20 11.94 -13.08 7.67
N VAL A 21 12.52 -12.20 6.82
CA VAL A 21 13.00 -10.88 7.23
C VAL A 21 12.05 -9.73 6.93
N ILE A 22 11.10 -9.91 6.01
CA ILE A 22 10.14 -8.87 5.62
C ILE A 22 8.86 -8.98 6.44
N GLN A 23 8.41 -7.85 7.00
CA GLN A 23 7.04 -7.72 7.46
C GLN A 23 6.11 -7.44 6.29
N ILE A 24 4.95 -8.12 6.26
CA ILE A 24 3.90 -7.81 5.29
C ILE A 24 3.37 -6.42 5.63
N PRO A 25 3.36 -5.47 4.67
CA PRO A 25 2.90 -4.12 4.94
C PRO A 25 1.42 -4.11 5.34
N CYS A 26 1.10 -3.31 6.34
CA CYS A 26 -0.25 -3.07 6.80
C CYS A 26 -0.97 -2.09 5.87
N ILE A 27 -2.24 -2.36 5.61
CA ILE A 27 -3.13 -1.44 4.90
C ILE A 27 -4.42 -1.27 5.68
N VAL A 28 -4.86 -0.02 5.83
CA VAL A 28 -6.10 0.31 6.55
C VAL A 28 -6.95 1.24 5.70
N MET A 29 -8.27 0.98 5.67
CA MET A 29 -9.25 1.77 4.93
C MET A 29 -9.60 3.05 5.70
N ALA A 30 -9.40 4.19 5.04
CA ALA A 30 -9.87 5.47 5.51
C ALA A 30 -11.38 5.63 5.30
N GLY A 31 -11.95 6.65 5.93
CA GLY A 31 -13.36 7.00 5.77
C GLY A 31 -13.67 7.61 4.41
N SER A 32 -14.93 8.03 4.24
CA SER A 32 -15.39 8.77 3.06
C SER A 32 -14.92 10.23 3.04
N ASP A 33 -14.46 10.75 4.18
CA ASP A 33 -13.82 12.06 4.28
C ASP A 33 -12.31 11.90 4.02
N LEU A 34 -11.77 12.70 3.09
CA LEU A 34 -10.37 12.65 2.72
C LEU A 34 -9.43 12.97 3.89
N ALA A 35 -9.84 13.80 4.84
CA ALA A 35 -9.02 14.12 6.02
C ALA A 35 -8.78 12.91 6.94
N SER A 36 -9.60 11.86 6.84
CA SER A 36 -9.44 10.66 7.67
C SER A 36 -8.17 9.86 7.37
N VAL A 37 -7.43 10.20 6.30
CA VAL A 37 -6.11 9.59 5.99
C VAL A 37 -5.10 9.81 7.12
N GLU A 38 -5.14 10.96 7.81
CA GLU A 38 -4.21 11.30 8.89
C GLU A 38 -4.41 10.38 10.10
N ALA A 39 -5.68 10.11 10.45
CA ALA A 39 -6.02 9.21 11.55
C ALA A 39 -5.52 7.78 11.26
N VAL A 40 -5.62 7.34 10.01
CA VAL A 40 -5.08 6.04 9.58
C VAL A 40 -3.55 6.04 9.62
N ALA A 41 -2.91 7.07 9.08
CA ALA A 41 -1.45 7.19 9.05
C ALA A 41 -0.84 7.20 10.46
N THR A 42 -1.51 7.83 11.43
CA THR A 42 -1.10 7.86 12.85
C THR A 42 -0.99 6.46 13.48
N THR A 43 -1.68 5.45 12.92
CA THR A 43 -1.57 4.07 13.40
C THR A 43 -0.24 3.39 13.05
N GLY A 44 0.54 3.98 12.14
CA GLY A 44 1.76 3.39 11.60
C GLY A 44 1.54 2.42 10.45
N ALA A 45 0.33 2.35 9.88
CA ALA A 45 0.07 1.57 8.67
C ALA A 45 0.87 2.11 7.47
N GLU A 46 1.53 1.23 6.73
CA GLU A 46 2.36 1.60 5.58
C GLU A 46 1.53 2.11 4.39
N PHE A 47 0.26 1.69 4.31
CA PHE A 47 -0.66 2.12 3.26
C PHE A 47 -2.02 2.56 3.82
N VAL A 48 -2.52 3.66 3.29
CA VAL A 48 -3.90 4.13 3.52
C VAL A 48 -4.73 3.80 2.28
N ALA A 49 -5.78 2.99 2.45
CA ALA A 49 -6.73 2.71 1.39
C ALA A 49 -7.85 3.77 1.36
N LEU A 50 -8.22 4.21 0.16
CA LEU A 50 -9.31 5.16 -0.08
C LEU A 50 -10.29 4.56 -1.08
N SER A 51 -11.58 4.74 -0.82
CA SER A 51 -12.67 4.27 -1.69
C SER A 51 -13.58 5.41 -2.11
N SER A 52 -14.70 5.66 -1.41
CA SER A 52 -15.66 6.71 -1.76
C SER A 52 -15.07 8.11 -1.76
N ALA A 53 -14.08 8.39 -0.91
CA ALA A 53 -13.33 9.65 -0.90
C ALA A 53 -12.62 9.95 -2.24
N VAL A 54 -12.36 8.94 -3.07
CA VAL A 54 -11.68 9.06 -4.38
C VAL A 54 -12.61 8.73 -5.55
N PHE A 55 -13.53 7.78 -5.39
CA PHE A 55 -14.34 7.22 -6.47
C PHE A 55 -15.84 7.55 -6.41
N ALA A 56 -16.30 8.39 -5.48
CA ALA A 56 -17.69 8.85 -5.48
C ALA A 56 -18.00 9.75 -6.69
N ASP A 57 -19.28 9.78 -7.09
CA ASP A 57 -19.74 10.62 -8.19
C ASP A 57 -19.41 12.09 -7.95
N GLY A 58 -18.88 12.76 -8.99
CA GLY A 58 -18.51 14.18 -8.93
C GLY A 58 -17.15 14.46 -8.28
N VAL A 59 -16.43 13.43 -7.80
CA VAL A 59 -15.04 13.55 -7.35
C VAL A 59 -14.11 13.33 -8.55
N ASP A 60 -13.08 14.18 -8.70
CA ASP A 60 -11.97 13.91 -9.61
C ASP A 60 -10.94 13.04 -8.86
N PRO A 61 -10.75 11.76 -9.24
CA PRO A 61 -9.85 10.86 -8.53
C PRO A 61 -8.39 11.34 -8.49
N LYS A 62 -7.93 12.00 -9.55
CA LYS A 62 -6.55 12.52 -9.62
C LYS A 62 -6.36 13.62 -8.58
N MET A 63 -7.32 14.54 -8.49
CA MET A 63 -7.27 15.62 -7.51
C MET A 63 -7.43 15.09 -6.08
N ALA A 64 -8.33 14.13 -5.86
CA ALA A 64 -8.53 13.52 -4.54
C ALA A 64 -7.26 12.83 -4.02
N VAL A 65 -6.60 12.03 -4.85
CA VAL A 65 -5.33 11.36 -4.48
C VAL A 65 -4.22 12.39 -4.24
N ALA A 66 -4.11 13.43 -5.07
CA ALA A 66 -3.12 14.49 -4.87
C ALA A 66 -3.32 15.21 -3.53
N SER A 67 -4.57 15.56 -3.19
CA SER A 67 -4.90 16.18 -1.91
C SER A 67 -4.64 15.27 -0.71
N ALA A 68 -4.93 13.96 -0.81
CA ALA A 68 -4.60 13.00 0.24
C ALA A 68 -3.10 12.91 0.50
N ASN A 69 -2.27 12.91 -0.56
CA ASN A 69 -0.82 12.87 -0.41
C ASN A 69 -0.28 14.15 0.24
N VAL A 70 -0.84 15.32 -0.08
CA VAL A 70 -0.47 16.57 0.61
C VAL A 70 -0.72 16.46 2.11
N LEU A 71 -1.86 15.90 2.54
CA LEU A 71 -2.15 15.68 3.96
C LEU A 71 -1.21 14.68 4.64
N LEU A 72 -0.64 13.74 3.89
CA LEU A 72 0.29 12.73 4.42
C LEU A 72 1.76 13.21 4.44
N ASP A 73 2.08 14.25 3.67
CA ASP A 73 3.42 14.85 3.58
C ASP A 73 3.68 15.92 4.67
N GLU A 74 2.66 16.30 5.45
CA GLU A 74 2.75 17.20 6.61
C GLU A 74 3.21 16.47 7.89
#